data_AF-A0A3M1RN54-F1
#
_entry.id   AF-A0A3M1RN54-F1
#
_cell.length_a   1.000
_cell.length_b   1.000
_cell.length_c   1.000
_cell.angle_alpha   90.00
_cell.angle_beta   90.00
_cell.angle_gamma   90.00
#
_symmetry.space_group_name_H-M   'P 1'
#
loop_
_entity.id
_entity.type
_entity.pdbx_description
1 polymer ?
#
loop_
_entity_poly.entity_id
_entity_poly.type
_entity_poly.pdbx_seq_one_letter_code
_entity_poly.pdbx_strand_id
1 'polypeptide(L)'
;SHRGRFSSPEGLAVDRQGNLYVADTQNHRIQKFSPQGGWLLSWGELGTGPGEFVEPTDVAIDPEGKVWVVDTGNHRLQRFEPTGRYLGEIGRAGKKPGELDSPRGMAIDAEGRLYVADTLNSRIQVFGLSGDLLWVIGHPGREAGAFYYPNGVAIDAHGALYVADTINHRIQRFTFSPPVAYLEEGWKAYQAGEYRQAIAHWTNALDLDPMFYPARYALGVALLHEGKYAEAREYFQTTLSLAPHYGQARWRMYQSYLYQFRWLFLLSLSLLMGFGVVLWTRRHRRHTLWQQAEEQRKKGDFQAAIALYEQVLALKRNDLAVCKALEELYRREGMEDRRMQVNQTIARLEPRNLSALTYLGKALIARQELAEAATVWRQVLQVAPADRNGNFYLGLIAAETGKREEAAACFQQALAPLPTPQEEAALQAFLEEDYRDDPLSRFLREWQEVLTTSSRYQGAGQVFQATRHHLAQEAFQRGKRYLEDGSFAQAVVTLRHAVSLVPEDERFQEAYRRAQTSLLFERGMHFYETQQYAEAISCFRKVLGVDPLHSTARRYLRYAQQCLEGDFSERFKQLDLREGEE
;
A
#
# COMPACT_ATOMS: atom_id res chain seq x y z
N SER A 1 27.21 -85.95 32.24
CA SER A 1 25.81 -86.24 31.85
C SER A 1 25.78 -87.16 30.63
N HIS A 2 24.81 -88.09 30.56
CA HIS A 2 24.68 -89.04 29.44
C HIS A 2 24.21 -88.35 28.14
N ARG A 3 24.54 -88.93 26.97
CA ARG A 3 24.07 -88.48 25.66
C ARG A 3 22.54 -88.51 25.61
N GLY A 4 21.92 -87.45 25.06
CA GLY A 4 20.46 -87.37 24.94
C GLY A 4 19.70 -87.13 26.25
N ARG A 5 20.39 -86.84 27.36
CA ARG A 5 19.78 -86.32 28.59
C ARG A 5 20.09 -84.84 28.75
N PHE A 6 19.13 -84.09 29.28
CA PHE A 6 19.25 -82.65 29.51
C PHE A 6 19.28 -82.32 31.00
N SER A 7 19.86 -81.17 31.34
CA SER A 7 19.77 -80.53 32.64
C SER A 7 19.37 -79.08 32.42
N SER A 8 18.14 -78.74 32.81
CA SER A 8 17.50 -77.42 32.62
C SER A 8 17.74 -76.81 31.22
N PRO A 9 17.35 -77.49 30.12
CA PRO A 9 17.50 -76.93 28.79
C PRO A 9 16.58 -75.70 28.62
N GLU A 10 17.09 -74.61 28.03
CA GLU A 10 16.33 -73.35 27.88
C GLU A 10 15.93 -73.05 26.42
N GLY A 11 16.87 -73.10 25.48
CA GLY A 11 16.65 -72.71 24.08
C GLY A 11 16.81 -73.84 23.07
N LEU A 12 16.17 -73.69 21.90
CA LEU A 12 16.26 -74.65 20.80
C LEU A 12 16.18 -73.97 19.43
N ALA A 13 16.76 -74.60 18.43
CA ALA A 13 16.61 -74.23 17.02
C ALA A 13 16.57 -75.46 16.12
N VAL A 14 15.99 -75.30 14.93
CA VAL A 14 15.87 -76.37 13.94
C VAL A 14 16.55 -75.92 12.65
N ASP A 15 17.46 -76.73 12.11
CA ASP A 15 18.09 -76.45 10.80
C ASP A 15 17.18 -76.83 9.63
N ARG A 16 17.59 -76.47 8.41
CA ARG A 16 16.82 -76.76 7.18
C ARG A 16 16.64 -78.24 6.89
N GLN A 17 17.48 -79.11 7.47
CA GLN A 17 17.36 -80.56 7.37
C GLN A 17 16.44 -81.14 8.46
N GLY A 18 15.89 -80.30 9.34
CA GLY A 18 15.03 -80.69 10.45
C GLY A 18 15.78 -81.18 11.68
N ASN A 19 17.11 -81.03 11.74
CA ASN A 19 17.86 -81.40 12.94
C ASN A 19 17.61 -80.37 14.04
N LEU A 20 17.39 -80.87 15.25
CA LEU A 20 17.12 -80.07 16.44
C LEU A 20 18.42 -79.80 17.20
N TYR A 21 18.69 -78.54 17.52
CA TYR A 21 19.76 -78.09 18.40
C TYR A 21 19.15 -77.62 19.70
N VAL A 22 19.73 -78.02 20.82
CA VAL A 22 19.22 -77.70 22.16
C VAL A 22 20.36 -77.16 23.01
N ALA A 23 20.13 -76.01 23.63
CA ALA A 23 21.00 -75.46 24.67
C ALA A 23 20.74 -76.23 25.98
N ASP A 24 21.68 -77.10 26.34
CA ASP A 24 21.63 -77.92 27.55
C ASP A 24 22.31 -77.17 28.70
N THR A 25 21.63 -76.13 29.16
CA THR A 25 22.17 -75.00 29.94
C THR A 25 23.01 -75.44 31.14
N GLN A 26 22.48 -76.28 32.02
CA GLN A 26 23.18 -76.71 33.25
C GLN A 26 24.20 -77.83 33.00
N ASN A 27 24.32 -78.32 31.76
CA ASN A 27 25.43 -79.18 31.33
C ASN A 27 26.46 -78.40 30.49
N HIS A 28 26.32 -77.08 30.32
CA HIS A 28 27.28 -76.22 29.63
C HIS A 28 27.61 -76.66 28.19
N ARG A 29 26.62 -77.16 27.46
CA ARG A 29 26.82 -77.74 26.12
C ARG A 29 25.63 -77.53 25.19
N ILE A 30 25.87 -77.68 23.89
CA ILE A 30 24.82 -77.81 22.88
C ILE A 30 24.70 -79.26 22.46
N GLN A 31 23.47 -79.75 22.30
CA GLN A 31 23.20 -81.09 21.76
C GLN A 31 22.40 -80.99 20.47
N LYS A 32 22.78 -81.80 19.47
CA LYS A 32 22.12 -81.90 18.16
C LYS A 32 21.43 -83.27 18.02
N PHE A 33 20.22 -83.27 17.49
CA PHE A 33 19.37 -84.46 17.28
C PHE A 33 18.85 -84.50 15.85
N SER A 34 18.56 -85.70 15.35
CA SER A 34 17.88 -85.89 14.08
C SER A 34 16.42 -85.44 14.16
N PRO A 35 15.72 -85.26 13.03
CA PRO A 35 14.29 -84.95 13.04
C PRO A 35 13.43 -86.00 13.76
N GLN A 36 13.94 -87.23 13.91
CA GLN A 36 13.29 -88.32 14.63
C GLN A 36 13.66 -88.36 16.13
N GLY A 37 14.41 -87.38 16.63
CA GLY A 37 14.85 -87.28 18.03
C GLY A 37 16.06 -88.13 18.39
N GLY A 38 16.74 -88.76 17.41
CA GLY A 38 17.96 -89.51 17.65
C GLY A 38 19.14 -88.58 17.94
N TRP A 39 19.90 -88.83 19.02
CA TRP A 39 21.09 -88.03 19.33
C TRP A 39 22.15 -88.16 18.21
N LEU A 40 22.67 -87.02 17.74
CA LEU A 40 23.68 -86.97 16.67
C LEU A 40 25.06 -86.59 17.22
N LEU A 41 25.17 -85.42 17.86
CA LEU A 41 26.42 -84.93 18.43
C LEU A 41 26.16 -83.94 19.56
N SER A 42 27.20 -83.62 20.32
CA SER A 42 27.19 -82.56 21.32
C SER A 42 28.56 -81.93 21.43
N TRP A 43 28.63 -80.63 21.71
CA TRP A 43 29.87 -79.91 21.94
C TRP A 43 29.70 -78.87 23.04
N GLY A 44 30.82 -78.47 23.62
CA GLY A 44 30.86 -77.58 24.77
C GLY A 44 31.06 -78.31 26.09
N GLU A 45 31.68 -77.58 27.00
CA GLU A 45 31.88 -77.92 28.41
C GLU A 45 31.97 -76.63 29.23
N LEU A 46 31.96 -76.75 30.56
CA LEU A 46 32.07 -75.60 31.45
C LEU A 46 33.43 -74.92 31.25
N GLY A 47 33.43 -73.65 30.85
CA GLY A 47 34.65 -72.87 30.71
C GLY A 47 34.47 -71.54 29.97
N THR A 48 35.59 -70.86 29.71
CA THR A 48 35.63 -69.49 29.13
C THR A 48 36.39 -69.43 27.80
N GLY A 49 37.01 -70.53 27.38
CA GLY A 49 37.74 -70.64 26.11
C GLY A 49 36.83 -70.76 24.88
N PRO A 50 37.41 -70.78 23.67
CA PRO A 50 36.67 -71.00 22.42
C PRO A 50 35.97 -72.37 22.41
N GLY A 51 34.66 -72.37 22.24
CA GLY A 51 33.84 -73.58 22.27
C GLY A 51 33.48 -74.11 23.65
N GLU A 52 33.93 -73.44 24.72
CA GLU A 52 33.47 -73.67 26.10
C GLU A 52 32.35 -72.69 26.45
N PHE A 53 31.45 -73.07 27.37
CA PHE A 53 30.28 -72.29 27.73
C PHE A 53 30.08 -72.17 29.24
N VAL A 54 29.43 -71.09 29.67
CA VAL A 54 28.84 -70.95 31.01
C VAL A 54 27.36 -70.67 30.84
N GLU A 55 26.52 -71.66 31.20
CA GLU A 55 25.07 -71.59 31.10
C GLU A 55 24.57 -71.08 29.74
N PRO A 56 24.83 -71.80 28.62
CA PRO A 56 24.32 -71.39 27.33
C PRO A 56 22.79 -71.47 27.35
N THR A 57 22.10 -70.37 27.07
CA THR A 57 20.63 -70.29 27.24
C THR A 57 19.87 -70.40 25.92
N ASP A 58 20.47 -70.01 24.80
CA ASP A 58 19.79 -69.99 23.51
C ASP A 58 20.70 -70.37 22.34
N VAL A 59 20.07 -70.85 21.26
CA VAL A 59 20.73 -71.28 20.03
C VAL A 59 19.91 -70.82 18.83
N ALA A 60 20.57 -70.31 17.79
CA ALA A 60 19.94 -69.98 16.51
C ALA A 60 20.77 -70.48 15.33
N ILE A 61 20.13 -70.69 14.18
CA ILE A 61 20.78 -71.11 12.93
C ILE A 61 20.69 -69.96 11.94
N ASP A 62 21.81 -69.50 11.40
CA ASP A 62 21.81 -68.42 10.41
C ASP A 62 21.43 -68.93 9.00
N PRO A 63 21.14 -68.03 8.04
CA PRO A 63 20.80 -68.43 6.67
C PRO A 63 21.88 -69.24 5.96
N GLU A 64 23.12 -69.21 6.42
CA GLU A 64 24.25 -69.98 5.88
C GLU A 64 24.38 -71.36 6.56
N GLY A 65 23.56 -71.63 7.58
CA GLY A 65 23.53 -72.88 8.33
C GLY A 65 24.49 -72.92 9.52
N LYS A 66 25.17 -71.81 9.85
CA LYS A 66 26.06 -71.78 11.03
C LYS A 66 25.24 -71.66 12.30
N VAL A 67 25.76 -72.25 13.37
CA VAL A 67 25.10 -72.31 14.67
C VAL A 67 25.61 -71.17 15.54
N TRP A 68 24.71 -70.33 16.01
CA TRP A 68 24.97 -69.25 16.96
C TRP A 68 24.46 -69.66 18.33
N VAL A 69 25.28 -69.44 19.36
CA VAL A 69 24.99 -69.83 20.74
C VAL A 69 25.13 -68.61 21.63
N VAL A 70 24.12 -68.36 22.47
CA VAL A 70 24.18 -67.35 23.52
C VAL A 70 24.85 -67.95 24.74
N ASP A 71 26.07 -67.49 25.04
CA ASP A 71 26.89 -67.93 26.16
C ASP A 71 26.71 -66.95 27.33
N THR A 72 25.57 -67.10 28.02
CA THR A 72 25.04 -66.11 28.96
C THR A 72 26.01 -65.77 30.08
N GLY A 73 26.60 -66.78 30.72
CA GLY A 73 27.52 -66.60 31.83
C GLY A 73 28.86 -65.97 31.43
N ASN A 74 29.26 -66.10 30.16
CA ASN A 74 30.46 -65.44 29.63
C ASN A 74 30.16 -64.10 28.94
N HIS A 75 28.89 -63.67 28.91
CA HIS A 75 28.46 -62.40 28.34
C HIS A 75 28.86 -62.21 26.86
N ARG A 76 28.76 -63.28 26.07
CA ARG A 76 29.15 -63.30 24.66
C ARG A 76 28.23 -64.19 23.84
N LEU A 77 28.35 -64.11 22.52
CA LEU A 77 27.77 -65.06 21.60
C LEU A 77 28.90 -65.74 20.83
N GLN A 78 28.78 -67.05 20.62
CA GLN A 78 29.75 -67.84 19.86
C GLN A 78 29.10 -68.44 18.62
N ARG A 79 29.85 -68.52 17.53
CA ARG A 79 29.42 -69.09 16.24
C ARG A 79 30.19 -70.36 15.93
N PHE A 80 29.50 -71.35 15.37
CA PHE A 80 30.03 -72.68 15.07
C PHE A 80 29.58 -73.18 13.70
N GLU A 81 30.35 -74.10 13.14
CA GLU A 81 29.86 -74.99 12.08
C GLU A 81 28.77 -75.92 12.61
N PRO A 82 27.90 -76.48 11.75
CA PRO A 82 26.95 -77.55 12.11
C PRO A 82 27.58 -78.79 12.78
N THR A 83 28.90 -78.96 12.63
CA THR A 83 29.70 -80.03 13.22
C THR A 83 30.16 -79.72 14.65
N GLY A 84 29.93 -78.51 15.16
CA GLY A 84 30.38 -78.04 16.47
C GLY A 84 31.76 -77.38 16.48
N ARG A 85 32.39 -77.17 15.31
CA ARG A 85 33.69 -76.46 15.21
C ARG A 85 33.50 -74.96 15.43
N TYR A 86 34.25 -74.38 16.36
CA TYR A 86 34.25 -72.95 16.66
C TYR A 86 34.69 -72.09 15.46
N LEU A 87 33.99 -70.99 15.20
CA LEU A 87 34.24 -70.07 14.09
C LEU A 87 34.53 -68.63 14.53
N GLY A 88 34.20 -68.25 15.76
CA GLY A 88 34.38 -66.89 16.26
C GLY A 88 33.33 -66.52 17.29
N GLU A 89 33.47 -65.34 17.87
CA GLU A 89 32.59 -64.82 18.91
C GLU A 89 32.37 -63.32 18.76
N ILE A 90 31.29 -62.83 19.37
CA ILE A 90 30.96 -61.41 19.45
C ILE A 90 30.52 -61.06 20.86
N GLY A 91 30.79 -59.81 21.25
CA GLY A 91 30.46 -59.30 22.57
C GLY A 91 31.49 -59.65 23.64
N ARG A 92 31.38 -58.93 24.76
CA ARG A 92 32.15 -59.10 25.99
C ARG A 92 31.38 -58.45 27.13
N ALA A 93 31.69 -58.82 28.37
CA ALA A 93 31.10 -58.21 29.56
C ALA A 93 31.18 -56.67 29.53
N GLY A 94 30.05 -56.00 29.70
CA GLY A 94 30.02 -54.54 29.84
C GLY A 94 28.65 -53.92 29.55
N LYS A 95 28.63 -52.59 29.55
CA LYS A 95 27.39 -51.78 29.41
C LYS A 95 27.39 -50.90 28.17
N LYS A 96 28.52 -50.77 27.48
CA LYS A 96 28.62 -49.94 26.28
C LYS A 96 27.96 -50.65 25.09
N PRO A 97 27.57 -49.93 24.03
CA PRO A 97 27.15 -50.55 22.78
C PRO A 97 28.23 -51.52 22.28
N GLY A 98 27.82 -52.74 21.90
CA GLY A 98 28.71 -53.84 21.51
C GLY A 98 29.25 -54.67 22.68
N GLU A 99 29.06 -54.23 23.92
CA GLU A 99 29.30 -55.02 25.14
C GLU A 99 27.95 -55.58 25.63
N LEU A 100 27.96 -56.75 26.25
CA LEU A 100 26.77 -57.47 26.69
C LEU A 100 26.84 -57.74 28.20
N ASP A 101 25.68 -57.84 28.82
CA ASP A 101 25.52 -58.22 30.22
C ASP A 101 24.40 -59.27 30.34
N SER A 102 24.85 -60.51 30.55
CA SER A 102 24.04 -61.72 30.64
C SER A 102 22.98 -61.81 29.52
N PRO A 103 23.40 -61.88 28.25
CA PRO A 103 22.45 -62.03 27.14
C PRO A 103 21.71 -63.36 27.28
N ARG A 104 20.41 -63.41 26.96
CA ARG A 104 19.59 -64.63 27.06
C ARG A 104 19.00 -65.07 25.73
N GLY A 105 18.02 -64.35 25.20
CA GLY A 105 17.38 -64.71 23.93
C GLY A 105 18.06 -64.11 22.71
N MET A 106 17.92 -64.80 21.58
CA MET A 106 18.43 -64.37 20.29
C MET A 106 17.51 -64.75 19.13
N ALA A 107 17.47 -63.91 18.10
CA ALA A 107 16.80 -64.23 16.84
C ALA A 107 17.63 -63.73 15.65
N ILE A 108 17.51 -64.43 14.51
CA ILE A 108 18.15 -64.05 13.25
C ILE A 108 17.04 -63.86 12.21
N ASP A 109 17.03 -62.70 11.54
CA ASP A 109 16.09 -62.47 10.44
C ASP A 109 16.61 -62.95 9.08
N ALA A 110 15.75 -62.85 8.06
CA ALA A 110 16.06 -63.30 6.71
C ALA A 110 17.23 -62.52 6.07
N GLU A 111 17.47 -61.29 6.54
CA GLU A 111 18.57 -60.44 6.08
C GLU A 111 19.89 -60.71 6.80
N GLY A 112 19.91 -61.63 7.78
CA GLY A 112 21.10 -61.96 8.55
C GLY A 112 21.41 -60.92 9.64
N ARG A 113 20.41 -60.24 10.18
CA ARG A 113 20.56 -59.40 11.37
C ARG A 113 20.28 -60.24 12.61
N LEU A 114 21.20 -60.16 13.56
CA LEU A 114 21.23 -60.92 14.81
C LEU A 114 20.75 -60.05 15.96
N TYR A 115 19.58 -60.33 16.50
CA TYR A 115 18.94 -59.58 17.58
C TYR A 115 19.19 -60.30 18.88
N VAL A 116 19.78 -59.61 19.84
CA VAL A 116 20.22 -60.18 21.11
C VAL A 116 19.55 -59.44 22.24
N ALA A 117 18.87 -60.18 23.12
CA ALA A 117 18.37 -59.64 24.38
C ALA A 117 19.51 -59.50 25.38
N ASP A 118 20.08 -58.30 25.45
CA ASP A 118 21.08 -57.89 26.42
C ASP A 118 20.38 -57.61 27.77
N THR A 119 20.07 -58.71 28.45
CA THR A 119 19.00 -58.81 29.46
C THR A 119 19.24 -57.89 30.64
N LEU A 120 20.45 -57.89 31.22
CA LEU A 120 20.74 -57.07 32.41
C LEU A 120 20.99 -55.60 32.06
N ASN A 121 21.33 -55.29 30.80
CA ASN A 121 21.38 -53.91 30.31
C ASN A 121 20.01 -53.37 29.87
N SER A 122 18.95 -54.17 29.93
CA SER A 122 17.57 -53.77 29.59
C SER A 122 17.44 -53.17 28.18
N ARG A 123 18.07 -53.81 27.20
CA ARG A 123 18.06 -53.39 25.78
C ARG A 123 18.15 -54.59 24.85
N ILE A 124 17.80 -54.37 23.59
CA ILE A 124 18.09 -55.31 22.50
C ILE A 124 19.25 -54.73 21.68
N GLN A 125 20.26 -55.54 21.39
CA GLN A 125 21.34 -55.16 20.47
C GLN A 125 21.23 -55.96 19.19
N VAL A 126 21.36 -55.26 18.05
CA VAL A 126 21.26 -55.86 16.72
C VAL A 126 22.63 -55.81 16.07
N PHE A 127 23.14 -56.97 15.67
CA PHE A 127 24.43 -57.14 15.03
C PHE A 127 24.26 -57.68 13.60
N GLY A 128 25.23 -57.44 12.72
CA GLY A 128 25.39 -58.24 11.51
C GLY A 128 26.06 -59.58 11.82
N LEU A 129 25.94 -60.57 10.93
CA LEU A 129 26.65 -61.86 11.07
C LEU A 129 28.19 -61.74 11.06
N SER A 130 28.73 -60.59 10.63
CA SER A 130 30.16 -60.23 10.74
C SER A 130 30.57 -59.82 12.16
N GLY A 131 29.61 -59.47 13.02
CA GLY A 131 29.83 -58.96 14.37
C GLY A 131 29.75 -57.44 14.52
N ASP A 132 29.49 -56.72 13.44
CA ASP A 132 29.29 -55.27 13.47
C ASP A 132 27.98 -54.92 14.18
N LEU A 133 28.03 -54.02 15.16
CA LEU A 133 26.83 -53.51 15.82
C LEU A 133 26.07 -52.58 14.85
N LEU A 134 24.83 -52.94 14.56
CA LEU A 134 23.93 -52.18 13.69
C LEU A 134 23.09 -51.21 14.52
N TRP A 135 22.37 -51.73 15.53
CA TRP A 135 21.42 -50.95 16.31
C TRP A 135 21.40 -51.33 17.79
N VAL A 136 20.94 -50.39 18.60
CA VAL A 136 20.56 -50.62 20.00
C VAL A 136 19.13 -50.14 20.17
N ILE A 137 18.26 -51.01 20.67
CA ILE A 137 16.83 -50.75 20.82
C ILE A 137 16.50 -50.78 22.30
N GLY A 138 15.87 -49.71 22.74
CA GLY A 138 15.36 -49.54 24.10
C GLY A 138 16.40 -49.18 25.15
N HIS A 139 15.88 -49.01 26.35
CA HIS A 139 16.60 -48.59 27.56
C HIS A 139 15.82 -49.06 28.80
N PRO A 140 16.39 -48.98 30.01
CA PRO A 140 15.66 -49.31 31.23
C PRO A 140 14.37 -48.47 31.37
N GLY A 141 13.23 -49.11 31.60
CA GLY A 141 11.94 -48.42 31.80
C GLY A 141 10.71 -49.33 31.69
N ARG A 142 9.52 -48.72 31.72
CA ARG A 142 8.21 -49.40 31.65
C ARG A 142 7.32 -48.91 30.51
N GLU A 143 7.69 -47.81 29.88
CA GLU A 143 7.04 -47.19 28.74
C GLU A 143 7.27 -47.99 27.46
N ALA A 144 6.51 -47.70 26.40
CA ALA A 144 6.69 -48.34 25.10
C ALA A 144 8.11 -48.04 24.56
N GLY A 145 8.82 -49.08 24.14
CA GLY A 145 10.20 -48.97 23.66
C GLY A 145 11.27 -49.10 24.75
N ALA A 146 10.90 -49.00 26.03
CA ALA A 146 11.79 -49.32 27.14
C ALA A 146 11.60 -50.77 27.61
N PHE A 147 12.59 -51.34 28.28
CA PHE A 147 12.57 -52.72 28.76
C PHE A 147 12.94 -52.81 30.23
N TYR A 148 12.50 -53.90 30.86
CA TYR A 148 13.04 -54.35 32.12
C TYR A 148 13.15 -55.88 32.11
N TYR A 149 14.39 -56.35 31.97
CA TYR A 149 14.72 -57.77 31.80
C TYR A 149 14.12 -58.39 30.50
N PRO A 150 14.48 -57.85 29.32
CA PRO A 150 14.09 -58.47 28.06
C PRO A 150 14.76 -59.86 27.97
N ASN A 151 13.99 -60.90 27.68
CA ASN A 151 14.49 -62.28 27.69
C ASN A 151 14.37 -62.93 26.30
N GLY A 152 13.18 -63.40 25.93
CA GLY A 152 12.93 -64.00 24.62
C GLY A 152 12.82 -62.95 23.51
N VAL A 153 13.40 -63.27 22.36
CA VAL A 153 13.32 -62.46 21.13
C VAL A 153 12.85 -63.34 19.98
N ALA A 154 11.90 -62.87 19.19
CA ALA A 154 11.43 -63.55 17.99
C ALA A 154 11.19 -62.55 16.86
N ILE A 155 11.31 -63.01 15.61
CA ILE A 155 11.07 -62.19 14.43
C ILE A 155 10.08 -62.91 13.55
N ASP A 156 9.06 -62.19 13.07
CA ASP A 156 8.10 -62.74 12.13
C ASP A 156 8.61 -62.72 10.68
N ALA A 157 7.88 -63.36 9.77
CA ALA A 157 8.22 -63.41 8.35
C ALA A 157 8.22 -62.03 7.66
N HIS A 158 7.70 -60.99 8.31
CA HIS A 158 7.67 -59.61 7.82
C HIS A 158 8.77 -58.74 8.46
N GLY A 159 9.66 -59.33 9.25
CA GLY A 159 10.76 -58.63 9.91
C GLY A 159 10.34 -57.83 11.14
N ALA A 160 9.13 -58.05 11.69
CA ALA A 160 8.73 -57.44 12.94
C ALA A 160 9.35 -58.21 14.12
N LEU A 161 9.97 -57.45 15.02
CA LEU A 161 10.65 -57.94 16.22
C LEU A 161 9.65 -58.01 17.39
N TYR A 162 9.61 -59.15 18.07
CA TYR A 162 8.83 -59.40 19.27
C TYR A 162 9.78 -59.63 20.44
N VAL A 163 9.62 -58.87 21.51
CA VAL A 163 10.46 -58.93 22.70
C VAL A 163 9.61 -59.27 23.91
N ALA A 164 9.97 -60.33 24.62
CA ALA A 164 9.40 -60.66 25.92
C ALA A 164 10.06 -59.80 27.01
N ASP A 165 9.33 -58.78 27.46
CA ASP A 165 9.75 -57.85 28.49
C ASP A 165 9.32 -58.40 29.86
N THR A 166 10.14 -59.30 30.39
CA THR A 166 9.76 -60.30 31.39
C THR A 166 9.23 -59.68 32.68
N ILE A 167 9.94 -58.67 33.22
CA ILE A 167 9.55 -58.07 34.51
C ILE A 167 8.43 -57.05 34.33
N ASN A 168 8.26 -56.50 33.13
CA ASN A 168 7.11 -55.65 32.80
C ASN A 168 5.86 -56.47 32.39
N HIS A 169 5.92 -57.80 32.41
CA HIS A 169 4.81 -58.70 32.12
C HIS A 169 4.12 -58.45 30.78
N ARG A 170 4.90 -58.15 29.73
CA ARG A 170 4.36 -57.84 28.39
C ARG A 170 5.22 -58.38 27.26
N ILE A 171 4.60 -58.50 26.09
CA ILE A 171 5.30 -58.66 24.81
C ILE A 171 5.23 -57.32 24.09
N GLN A 172 6.38 -56.82 23.62
CA GLN A 172 6.44 -55.63 22.78
C GLN A 172 6.75 -56.02 21.35
N ARG A 173 5.94 -55.53 20.41
CA ARG A 173 6.17 -55.69 18.97
C ARG A 173 6.74 -54.41 18.39
N PHE A 174 7.87 -54.54 17.69
CA PHE A 174 8.55 -53.48 16.98
C PHE A 174 8.52 -53.79 15.48
N THR A 175 8.00 -52.87 14.69
CA THR A 175 8.07 -52.93 13.23
C THR A 175 9.14 -51.95 12.79
N PHE A 176 10.20 -52.45 12.15
CA PHE A 176 11.12 -51.60 11.41
C PHE A 176 10.37 -51.09 10.19
N SER A 177 9.85 -49.87 10.26
CA SER A 177 9.17 -49.27 9.11
C SER A 177 10.24 -49.04 8.02
N PRO A 178 10.13 -49.67 6.83
CA PRO A 178 11.10 -49.47 5.74
C PRO A 178 11.38 -47.98 5.42
N PRO A 179 10.38 -47.06 5.48
CA PRO A 179 10.61 -45.62 5.38
C PRO A 179 11.65 -45.02 6.35
N VAL A 180 11.78 -45.57 7.56
CA VAL A 180 12.73 -45.08 8.57
C VAL A 180 14.17 -45.47 8.23
N ALA A 181 14.39 -46.65 7.64
CA ALA A 181 15.72 -47.07 7.19
C ALA A 181 16.22 -46.18 6.05
N TYR A 182 15.37 -45.92 5.06
CA TYR A 182 15.68 -44.97 3.98
C TYR A 182 15.90 -43.54 4.49
N LEU A 183 15.19 -43.13 5.56
CA LEU A 183 15.45 -41.84 6.21
C LEU A 183 16.87 -41.73 6.75
N GLU A 184 17.31 -42.75 7.49
CA GLU A 184 18.64 -42.78 8.11
C GLU A 184 19.76 -42.85 7.07
N GLU A 185 19.61 -43.70 6.04
CA GLU A 185 20.55 -43.75 4.92
C GLU A 185 20.65 -42.41 4.18
N GLY A 186 19.51 -41.76 3.96
CA GLY A 186 19.51 -40.44 3.33
C GLY A 186 20.21 -39.38 4.18
N TRP A 187 20.07 -39.41 5.52
CA TRP A 187 20.81 -38.50 6.39
C TRP A 187 22.32 -38.77 6.41
N LYS A 188 22.75 -40.03 6.32
CA LYS A 188 24.17 -40.39 6.18
C LYS A 188 24.75 -39.84 4.87
N ALA A 189 24.05 -40.06 3.74
CA ALA A 189 24.45 -39.51 2.45
C ALA A 189 24.48 -37.97 2.44
N TYR A 190 23.51 -37.33 3.11
CA TYR A 190 23.46 -35.88 3.24
C TYR A 190 24.67 -35.31 4.00
N GLN A 191 25.08 -35.96 5.10
CA GLN A 191 26.25 -35.56 5.88
C GLN A 191 27.56 -35.78 5.12
N ALA A 192 27.62 -36.79 4.24
CA ALA A 192 28.73 -37.02 3.33
C ALA A 192 28.80 -36.00 2.17
N GLY A 193 27.80 -35.12 2.03
CA GLY A 193 27.70 -34.16 0.92
C GLY A 193 27.12 -34.76 -0.37
N GLU A 194 26.62 -35.99 -0.31
CA GLU A 194 26.06 -36.73 -1.45
C GLU A 194 24.56 -36.46 -1.60
N TYR A 195 24.19 -35.19 -1.83
CA TYR A 195 22.80 -34.73 -1.79
C TYR A 195 21.85 -35.45 -2.75
N ARG A 196 22.33 -35.90 -3.93
CA ARG A 196 21.51 -36.66 -4.88
C ARG A 196 21.13 -38.04 -4.35
N GLN A 197 22.05 -38.71 -3.67
CA GLN A 197 21.77 -40.00 -3.04
C GLN A 197 20.82 -39.81 -1.86
N ALA A 198 21.05 -38.77 -1.05
CA ALA A 198 20.15 -38.43 0.06
C ALA A 198 18.69 -38.21 -0.40
N ILE A 199 18.51 -37.43 -1.48
CA ILE A 199 17.20 -37.21 -2.12
C ILE A 199 16.61 -38.54 -2.58
N ALA A 200 17.38 -39.41 -3.25
CA ALA A 200 16.89 -40.70 -3.72
C ALA A 200 16.39 -41.61 -2.58
N HIS A 201 17.15 -41.71 -1.47
CA HIS A 201 16.71 -42.48 -0.31
C HIS A 201 15.42 -41.91 0.28
N TRP A 202 15.30 -40.59 0.46
CA TRP A 202 14.08 -40.01 1.02
C TRP A 202 12.88 -40.06 0.07
N THR A 203 13.09 -40.04 -1.25
CA THR A 203 12.03 -40.30 -2.22
C THR A 203 11.53 -41.75 -2.11
N ASN A 204 12.44 -42.73 -2.04
CA ASN A 204 12.06 -44.13 -1.82
C ASN A 204 11.29 -44.30 -0.50
N ALA A 205 11.65 -43.56 0.55
CA ALA A 205 10.90 -43.55 1.80
C ALA A 205 9.45 -43.06 1.63
N LEU A 206 9.23 -42.03 0.79
CA LEU A 206 7.90 -41.49 0.49
C LEU A 206 7.11 -42.33 -0.52
N ASP A 207 7.77 -43.04 -1.42
CA ASP A 207 7.11 -44.00 -2.31
C ASP A 207 6.51 -45.17 -1.50
N LEU A 208 7.17 -45.55 -0.41
CA LEU A 208 6.71 -46.59 0.52
C LEU A 208 5.63 -46.07 1.48
N ASP A 209 5.79 -44.86 2.00
CA ASP A 209 4.78 -44.19 2.82
C ASP A 209 4.70 -42.69 2.48
N PRO A 210 3.72 -42.29 1.64
CA PRO A 210 3.55 -40.89 1.24
C PRO A 210 3.26 -39.93 2.42
N MET A 211 2.78 -40.47 3.55
CA MET A 211 2.43 -39.73 4.76
C MET A 211 3.61 -39.61 5.73
N PHE A 212 4.76 -40.22 5.41
CA PHE A 212 5.96 -40.18 6.25
C PHE A 212 6.64 -38.81 6.23
N TYR A 213 6.09 -37.90 7.04
CA TYR A 213 6.51 -36.51 7.12
C TYR A 213 8.00 -36.27 7.45
N PRO A 214 8.76 -37.15 8.15
CA PRO A 214 10.19 -36.96 8.38
C PRO A 214 11.03 -37.00 7.10
N ALA A 215 10.74 -37.92 6.17
CA ALA A 215 11.42 -37.95 4.87
C ALA A 215 11.05 -36.74 4.01
N ARG A 216 9.79 -36.32 4.10
CA ARG A 216 9.29 -35.11 3.43
C ARG A 216 10.01 -33.84 3.90
N TYR A 217 10.24 -33.72 5.21
CA TYR A 217 11.04 -32.64 5.78
C TYR A 217 12.48 -32.69 5.27
N ALA A 218 13.10 -33.86 5.27
CA ALA A 218 14.48 -34.06 4.86
C ALA A 218 14.70 -33.66 3.38
N LEU A 219 13.77 -34.03 2.49
CA LEU A 219 13.75 -33.56 1.09
C LEU A 219 13.67 -32.04 0.99
N GLY A 220 12.77 -31.41 1.76
CA GLY A 220 12.68 -29.94 1.82
C GLY A 220 14.01 -29.30 2.24
N VAL A 221 14.76 -29.91 3.15
CA VAL A 221 16.09 -29.44 3.58
C VAL A 221 17.11 -29.58 2.45
N ALA A 222 17.17 -30.71 1.75
CA ALA A 222 18.09 -30.87 0.61
C ALA A 222 17.79 -29.89 -0.53
N LEU A 223 16.52 -29.67 -0.88
CA LEU A 223 16.11 -28.71 -1.90
C LEU A 223 16.48 -27.26 -1.52
N LEU A 224 16.42 -26.93 -0.23
CA LEU A 224 16.86 -25.63 0.28
C LEU A 224 18.37 -25.41 0.07
N HIS A 225 19.17 -26.46 0.22
CA HIS A 225 20.61 -26.44 -0.07
C HIS A 225 20.94 -26.37 -1.57
N GLU A 226 20.11 -26.96 -2.43
CA GLU A 226 20.23 -26.81 -3.90
C GLU A 226 19.75 -25.43 -4.42
N GLY A 227 19.20 -24.57 -3.56
CA GLY A 227 18.67 -23.25 -3.94
C GLY A 227 17.26 -23.28 -4.53
N LYS A 228 16.56 -24.42 -4.49
CA LYS A 228 15.17 -24.58 -4.96
C LYS A 228 14.18 -24.17 -3.86
N TYR A 229 14.17 -22.88 -3.52
CA TYR A 229 13.43 -22.37 -2.36
C TYR A 229 11.90 -22.49 -2.46
N ALA A 230 11.33 -22.45 -3.67
CA ALA A 230 9.89 -22.57 -3.87
C ALA A 230 9.42 -24.01 -3.63
N GLU A 231 10.09 -24.98 -4.25
CA GLU A 231 9.82 -26.41 -4.07
C GLU A 231 10.02 -26.83 -2.62
N ALA A 232 11.12 -26.42 -1.98
CA ALA A 232 11.38 -26.71 -0.57
C ALA A 232 10.24 -26.27 0.36
N ARG A 233 9.57 -25.14 0.05
CA ARG A 233 8.44 -24.64 0.85
C ARG A 233 7.22 -25.54 0.77
N GLU A 234 6.93 -26.11 -0.40
CA GLU A 234 5.81 -27.03 -0.56
C GLU A 234 5.99 -28.28 0.30
N TYR A 235 7.21 -28.83 0.33
CA TYR A 235 7.58 -29.93 1.22
C TYR A 235 7.41 -29.54 2.70
N PHE A 236 7.89 -28.37 3.13
CA PHE A 236 7.71 -27.92 4.52
C PHE A 236 6.27 -27.63 4.91
N GLN A 237 5.48 -27.03 4.01
CA GLN A 237 4.05 -26.80 4.23
C GLN A 237 3.30 -28.12 4.41
N THR A 238 3.61 -29.10 3.57
CA THR A 238 3.01 -30.43 3.68
C THR A 238 3.48 -31.18 4.93
N THR A 239 4.75 -31.06 5.32
CA THR A 239 5.22 -31.59 6.62
C THR A 239 4.44 -30.98 7.78
N LEU A 240 4.16 -29.67 7.75
CA LEU A 240 3.44 -28.98 8.83
C LEU A 240 1.94 -29.28 8.84
N SER A 241 1.33 -29.62 7.69
CA SER A 241 -0.07 -30.08 7.67
C SER A 241 -0.21 -31.48 8.27
N LEU A 242 0.78 -32.36 8.05
CA LEU A 242 0.83 -33.70 8.62
C LEU A 242 1.25 -33.71 10.11
N ALA A 243 2.20 -32.86 10.49
CA ALA A 243 2.74 -32.76 11.84
C ALA A 243 2.87 -31.28 12.29
N PRO A 244 1.78 -30.65 12.77
CA PRO A 244 1.77 -29.23 13.14
C PRO A 244 2.75 -28.85 14.26
N HIS A 245 3.13 -29.82 15.09
CA HIS A 245 4.06 -29.66 16.22
C HIS A 245 5.55 -29.71 15.79
N TYR A 246 5.85 -30.03 14.53
CA TYR A 246 7.22 -30.15 14.03
C TYR A 246 7.85 -28.78 13.74
N GLY A 247 8.22 -28.06 14.80
CA GLY A 247 8.67 -26.66 14.75
C GLY A 247 9.90 -26.42 13.86
N GLN A 248 10.75 -27.43 13.64
CA GLN A 248 11.92 -27.34 12.77
C GLN A 248 11.54 -27.06 11.30
N ALA A 249 10.45 -27.66 10.79
CA ALA A 249 9.97 -27.38 9.44
C ALA A 249 9.51 -25.93 9.28
N ARG A 250 8.87 -25.36 10.31
CA ARG A 250 8.43 -23.95 10.30
C ARG A 250 9.61 -22.99 10.23
N TRP A 251 10.67 -23.28 10.99
CA TRP A 251 11.90 -22.50 10.94
C TRP A 251 12.58 -22.58 9.57
N ARG A 252 12.74 -23.78 9.01
CA ARG A 252 13.34 -23.98 7.67
C ARG A 252 12.51 -23.33 6.56
N MET A 253 11.18 -23.33 6.67
CA MET A 253 10.30 -22.60 5.77
C MET A 253 10.55 -21.09 5.84
N TYR A 254 10.67 -20.50 7.04
CA TYR A 254 11.03 -19.08 7.19
C TYR A 254 12.42 -18.77 6.62
N GLN A 255 13.40 -19.63 6.85
CA GLN A 255 14.73 -19.51 6.25
C GLN A 255 14.67 -19.49 4.71
N SER A 256 13.83 -20.31 4.09
CA SER A 256 13.68 -20.32 2.62
C SER A 256 13.21 -18.97 2.06
N TYR A 257 12.29 -18.29 2.75
CA TYR A 257 11.86 -16.94 2.42
C TYR A 257 13.02 -15.95 2.54
N LEU A 258 13.77 -16.01 3.64
CA LEU A 258 14.93 -15.13 3.84
C LEU A 258 16.00 -15.31 2.77
N TYR A 259 16.29 -16.55 2.34
CA TYR A 259 17.28 -16.82 1.30
C TYR A 259 16.82 -16.34 -0.08
N GLN A 260 15.55 -16.60 -0.44
CA GLN A 260 14.98 -16.17 -1.72
C GLN A 260 14.92 -14.64 -1.83
N PHE A 261 14.59 -13.95 -0.73
CA PHE A 261 14.43 -12.49 -0.71
C PHE A 261 15.65 -11.75 -0.11
N ARG A 262 16.79 -12.43 0.10
CA ARG A 262 17.97 -11.87 0.76
C ARG A 262 18.46 -10.57 0.09
N TRP A 263 18.43 -10.55 -1.24
CA TRP A 263 18.79 -9.38 -2.03
C TRP A 263 17.78 -8.24 -1.90
N LEU A 264 16.48 -8.54 -1.86
CA LEU A 264 15.43 -7.54 -1.66
C LEU A 264 15.48 -6.93 -0.25
N PHE A 265 15.80 -7.73 0.77
CA PHE A 265 16.02 -7.23 2.13
C PHE A 265 17.27 -6.33 2.20
N LEU A 266 18.41 -6.75 1.65
CA LEU A 266 19.63 -5.92 1.62
C LEU A 266 19.46 -4.64 0.79
N LEU A 267 18.70 -4.70 -0.32
CA LEU A 267 18.33 -3.53 -1.12
C LEU A 267 17.41 -2.58 -0.33
N SER A 268 16.44 -3.11 0.43
CA SER A 268 15.55 -2.29 1.25
C SER A 268 16.28 -1.59 2.41
N LEU A 269 17.27 -2.26 3.01
CA LEU A 269 18.06 -1.71 4.11
C LEU A 269 19.01 -0.59 3.64
N SER A 270 19.63 -0.76 2.46
CA SER A 270 20.46 0.28 1.85
C SER A 270 19.64 1.47 1.34
N LEU A 271 18.44 1.23 0.78
CA LEU A 271 17.47 2.27 0.45
C LEU A 271 17.00 3.03 1.69
N LEU A 272 16.68 2.34 2.80
CA LEU A 272 16.28 2.98 4.05
C LEU A 272 17.39 3.84 4.67
N MET A 273 18.64 3.35 4.67
CA MET A 273 19.78 4.15 5.14
C MET A 273 20.07 5.35 4.23
N GLY A 274 20.02 5.17 2.91
CA GLY A 274 20.18 6.26 1.95
C GLY A 274 19.06 7.31 2.07
N PHE A 275 17.82 6.87 2.24
CA PHE A 275 16.67 7.76 2.43
C PHE A 275 16.74 8.50 3.78
N GLY A 276 17.21 7.83 4.83
CA GLY A 276 17.45 8.44 6.15
C GLY A 276 18.47 9.57 6.11
N VAL A 277 19.60 9.39 5.40
CA VAL A 277 20.63 10.43 5.20
C VAL A 277 20.10 11.59 4.35
N VAL A 278 19.32 11.32 3.30
CA VAL A 278 18.69 12.36 2.47
C VAL A 278 17.66 13.18 3.26
N LEU A 279 16.84 12.54 4.10
CA LEU A 279 15.89 13.25 4.96
C LEU A 279 16.59 14.07 6.05
N TRP A 280 17.66 13.54 6.65
CA TRP A 280 18.44 14.23 7.67
C TRP A 280 19.12 15.50 7.11
N THR A 281 19.79 15.39 5.97
CA THR A 281 20.43 16.54 5.29
C THR A 281 19.43 17.60 4.85
N ARG A 282 18.27 17.20 4.29
CA ARG A 282 17.19 18.14 3.93
C ARG A 282 16.61 18.87 5.13
N ARG A 283 16.38 18.17 6.25
CA ARG A 283 15.85 18.77 7.49
C ARG A 283 16.83 19.79 8.09
N HIS A 284 18.12 19.47 8.10
CA HIS A 284 19.14 20.36 8.65
C HIS A 284 19.30 21.63 7.79
N ARG A 285 19.39 21.47 6.45
CA ARG A 285 19.47 22.60 5.50
C ARG A 285 18.25 23.53 5.57
N ARG A 286 17.05 22.98 5.76
CA ARG A 286 15.83 23.79 5.92
C ARG A 286 15.90 24.66 7.17
N HIS A 287 16.38 24.10 8.29
CA HIS A 287 16.48 24.83 9.55
C HIS A 287 17.51 25.96 9.47
N THR A 288 18.67 25.71 8.86
CA THR A 288 19.71 26.74 8.70
C THR A 288 19.24 27.89 7.81
N LEU A 289 18.60 27.60 6.68
CA LEU A 289 18.06 28.62 5.78
C LEU A 289 16.97 29.46 6.45
N TRP A 290 16.10 28.83 7.26
CA TRP A 290 15.09 29.56 8.02
C TRP A 290 15.70 30.55 9.02
N GLN A 291 16.74 30.14 9.75
CA GLN A 291 17.44 31.03 10.68
C GLN A 291 18.10 32.21 9.97
N GLN A 292 18.74 31.97 8.83
CA GLN A 292 19.34 33.03 8.01
C GLN A 292 18.27 34.00 7.49
N ALA A 293 17.11 33.51 7.04
CA ALA A 293 16.02 34.34 6.57
C ALA A 293 15.47 35.26 7.68
N GLU A 294 15.28 34.73 8.89
CA GLU A 294 14.85 35.53 10.05
C GLU A 294 15.91 36.55 10.47
N GLU A 295 17.20 36.23 10.35
CA GLU A 295 18.27 37.17 10.63
C GLU A 295 18.26 38.36 9.66
N GLN A 296 18.13 38.10 8.35
CA GLN A 296 18.05 39.16 7.34
C GLN A 296 16.79 40.02 7.51
N ARG A 297 15.67 39.39 7.83
CA ARG A 297 14.42 40.08 8.16
C ARG A 297 14.58 41.04 9.35
N LYS A 298 15.31 40.64 10.39
CA LYS A 298 15.62 41.50 11.55
C LYS A 298 16.57 42.64 11.22
N LYS A 299 17.52 42.41 10.29
CA LYS A 299 18.44 43.43 9.77
C LYS A 299 17.76 44.44 8.84
N GLY A 300 16.55 44.14 8.37
CA GLY A 300 15.78 45.01 7.46
C GLY A 300 16.07 44.77 5.98
N ASP A 301 16.87 43.77 5.63
CA ASP A 301 17.10 43.35 4.24
C ASP A 301 15.99 42.38 3.80
N PHE A 302 14.86 42.94 3.37
CA PHE A 302 13.66 42.17 3.06
C PHE A 302 13.80 41.36 1.75
N GLN A 303 14.55 41.85 0.77
CA GLN A 303 14.79 41.14 -0.50
C GLN A 303 15.65 39.89 -0.29
N ALA A 304 16.72 40.00 0.52
CA ALA A 304 17.52 38.84 0.90
C ALA A 304 16.71 37.83 1.74
N ALA A 305 15.84 38.32 2.64
CA ALA A 305 14.97 37.46 3.43
C ALA A 305 13.97 36.69 2.54
N ILE A 306 13.34 37.34 1.56
CA ILE A 306 12.44 36.70 0.59
C ILE A 306 13.17 35.57 -0.16
N ALA A 307 14.36 35.85 -0.71
CA ALA A 307 15.14 34.85 -1.45
C ALA A 307 15.47 33.61 -0.60
N LEU A 308 15.79 33.81 0.68
CA LEU A 308 16.05 32.71 1.61
C LEU A 308 14.78 31.94 1.96
N TYR A 309 13.65 32.61 2.19
CA TYR A 309 12.37 31.94 2.43
C TYR A 309 11.87 31.13 1.23
N GLU A 310 12.05 31.63 0.00
CA GLU A 310 11.73 30.90 -1.23
C GLU A 310 12.57 29.62 -1.35
N GLN A 311 13.85 29.65 -0.95
CA GLN A 311 14.68 28.44 -0.87
C GLN A 311 14.20 27.45 0.21
N VAL A 312 13.69 27.94 1.34
CA VAL A 312 13.07 27.08 2.38
C VAL A 312 11.82 26.40 1.83
N LEU A 313 10.98 27.13 1.10
CA LEU A 313 9.79 26.61 0.43
C LEU A 313 10.11 25.60 -0.68
N ALA A 314 11.22 25.77 -1.39
CA ALA A 314 11.70 24.77 -2.35
C ALA A 314 12.03 23.42 -1.68
N LEU A 315 12.48 23.43 -0.41
CA LEU A 315 12.73 22.22 0.38
C LEU A 315 11.46 21.65 1.02
N LYS A 316 10.49 22.50 1.38
CA LYS A 316 9.18 22.11 1.92
C LYS A 316 8.10 23.07 1.42
N ARG A 317 7.42 22.68 0.34
CA ARG A 317 6.41 23.49 -0.36
C ARG A 317 5.24 23.97 0.51
N ASN A 318 4.93 23.25 1.59
CA ASN A 318 3.75 23.50 2.43
C ASN A 318 4.13 23.96 3.84
N ASP A 319 5.22 24.71 3.99
CA ASP A 319 5.58 25.27 5.31
C ASP A 319 4.78 26.54 5.61
N LEU A 320 3.76 26.39 6.46
CA LEU A 320 2.83 27.45 6.84
C LEU A 320 3.51 28.66 7.48
N ALA A 321 4.54 28.44 8.32
CA ALA A 321 5.23 29.55 9.00
C ALA A 321 5.97 30.44 7.99
N VAL A 322 6.60 29.81 7.00
CA VAL A 322 7.29 30.51 5.91
C VAL A 322 6.29 31.23 5.01
N CYS A 323 5.16 30.59 4.69
CA CYS A 323 4.10 31.23 3.90
C CYS A 323 3.59 32.50 4.59
N LYS A 324 3.31 32.45 5.90
CA LYS A 324 2.87 33.64 6.66
C LYS A 324 3.93 34.74 6.68
N ALA A 325 5.21 34.39 6.83
CA ALA A 325 6.30 35.36 6.78
C ALA A 325 6.44 36.00 5.38
N LEU A 326 6.31 35.22 4.31
CA LEU A 326 6.36 35.73 2.94
C LEU A 326 5.14 36.58 2.59
N GLU A 327 3.95 36.27 3.09
CA GLU A 327 2.77 37.10 2.86
C GLU A 327 2.99 38.53 3.35
N GLU A 328 3.53 38.67 4.56
CA GLU A 328 3.87 39.97 5.15
C GLU A 328 4.92 40.73 4.32
N LEU A 329 5.95 40.01 3.87
CA LEU A 329 7.04 40.60 3.07
C LEU A 329 6.55 41.01 1.67
N TYR A 330 5.77 40.17 0.99
CA TYR A 330 5.21 40.49 -0.32
C TYR A 330 4.20 41.64 -0.25
N ARG A 331 3.42 41.72 0.84
CA ARG A 331 2.53 42.86 1.11
C ARG A 331 3.32 44.17 1.22
N ARG A 332 4.46 44.13 1.90
CA ARG A 332 5.31 45.31 2.10
C ARG A 332 6.02 45.77 0.82
N GLU A 333 6.50 44.82 0.04
CA GLU A 333 7.24 45.08 -1.21
C GLU A 333 6.31 45.28 -2.43
N GLY A 334 4.98 45.18 -2.26
CA GLY A 334 4.01 45.35 -3.34
C GLY A 334 4.00 44.21 -4.38
N MET A 335 4.46 43.01 -4.02
CA MET A 335 4.54 41.86 -4.93
C MET A 335 3.20 41.10 -4.98
N GLU A 336 2.17 41.70 -5.55
CA GLU A 336 0.78 41.19 -5.51
C GLU A 336 0.60 39.78 -6.13
N ASP A 337 1.27 39.46 -7.24
CA ASP A 337 1.19 38.12 -7.85
C ASP A 337 1.72 37.02 -6.93
N ARG A 338 2.88 37.25 -6.31
CA ARG A 338 3.50 36.30 -5.38
C ARG A 338 2.70 36.20 -4.09
N ARG A 339 2.17 37.33 -3.62
CA ARG A 339 1.28 37.40 -2.46
C ARG A 339 0.01 36.58 -2.67
N MET A 340 -0.59 36.62 -3.87
CA MET A 340 -1.74 35.78 -4.21
C MET A 340 -1.41 34.30 -4.14
N GLN A 341 -0.31 33.86 -4.76
CA GLN A 341 0.11 32.44 -4.73
C GLN A 341 0.35 31.92 -3.31
N VAL A 342 0.99 32.73 -2.46
CA VAL A 342 1.22 32.39 -1.06
C VAL A 342 -0.10 32.33 -0.29
N ASN A 343 -1.01 33.29 -0.47
CA ASN A 343 -2.31 33.26 0.20
C ASN A 343 -3.18 32.08 -0.23
N GLN A 344 -3.14 31.66 -1.51
CA GLN A 344 -3.79 30.43 -1.97
C GLN A 344 -3.24 29.21 -1.23
N THR A 345 -1.92 29.16 -1.02
CA THR A 345 -1.28 28.08 -0.27
C THR A 345 -1.68 28.12 1.20
N ILE A 346 -1.73 29.30 1.82
CA ILE A 346 -2.21 29.48 3.21
C ILE A 346 -3.66 29.04 3.35
N ALA A 347 -4.56 29.44 2.45
CA ALA A 347 -5.97 29.06 2.49
C ALA A 347 -6.18 27.53 2.34
N ARG A 348 -5.32 26.84 1.58
CA ARG A 348 -5.33 25.37 1.49
C ARG A 348 -4.87 24.69 2.77
N LEU A 349 -3.85 25.25 3.44
CA LEU A 349 -3.29 24.68 4.68
C LEU A 349 -4.13 25.02 5.91
N GLU A 350 -4.72 26.22 5.95
CA GLU A 350 -5.62 26.71 6.99
C GLU A 350 -6.93 27.24 6.37
N PRO A 351 -7.91 26.35 6.08
CA PRO A 351 -9.17 26.74 5.45
C PRO A 351 -10.03 27.72 6.25
N ARG A 352 -9.70 27.98 7.52
CA ARG A 352 -10.38 28.93 8.41
C ARG A 352 -9.65 30.27 8.55
N ASN A 353 -8.55 30.50 7.82
CA ASN A 353 -7.78 31.73 7.91
C ASN A 353 -8.49 32.87 7.16
N LEU A 354 -9.25 33.68 7.92
CA LEU A 354 -10.05 34.79 7.38
C LEU A 354 -9.20 35.84 6.67
N SER A 355 -7.99 36.13 7.14
CA SER A 355 -7.11 37.14 6.53
C SER A 355 -6.73 36.76 5.09
N ALA A 356 -6.28 35.50 4.91
CA ALA A 356 -5.90 34.99 3.60
C ALA A 356 -7.10 34.90 2.64
N LEU A 357 -8.24 34.40 3.13
CA LEU A 357 -9.47 34.31 2.33
C LEU A 357 -10.00 35.69 1.91
N THR A 358 -9.99 36.66 2.82
CA THR A 358 -10.43 38.04 2.54
C THR A 358 -9.55 38.69 1.47
N TYR A 359 -8.23 38.50 1.56
CA TYR A 359 -7.30 39.01 0.53
C TYR A 359 -7.52 38.32 -0.82
N LEU A 360 -7.64 36.99 -0.85
CA LEU A 360 -7.90 36.24 -2.09
C LEU A 360 -9.22 36.68 -2.73
N GLY A 361 -10.28 36.82 -1.94
CA GLY A 361 -11.58 37.27 -2.43
C GLY A 361 -11.49 38.64 -3.11
N LYS A 362 -10.78 39.60 -2.52
CA LYS A 362 -10.57 40.93 -3.12
C LYS A 362 -9.68 40.87 -4.37
N ALA A 363 -8.59 40.09 -4.32
CA ALA A 363 -7.65 39.96 -5.43
C ALA A 363 -8.30 39.28 -6.66
N LEU A 364 -9.16 38.27 -6.45
CA LEU A 364 -9.90 37.60 -7.51
C LEU A 364 -10.94 38.51 -8.16
N ILE A 365 -11.66 39.33 -7.37
CA ILE A 365 -12.59 40.34 -7.93
C ILE A 365 -11.80 41.35 -8.78
N ALA A 366 -10.66 41.84 -8.30
CA ALA A 366 -9.82 42.76 -9.06
C ALA A 366 -9.32 42.17 -10.40
N ARG A 367 -9.22 40.84 -10.50
CA ARG A 367 -8.86 40.10 -11.72
C ARG A 367 -10.06 39.68 -12.59
N GLN A 368 -11.28 40.04 -12.21
CA GLN A 368 -12.53 39.61 -12.87
C GLN A 368 -12.78 38.09 -12.84
N GLU A 369 -12.19 37.37 -11.88
CA GLU A 369 -12.40 35.94 -11.68
C GLU A 369 -13.60 35.70 -10.73
N LEU A 370 -14.77 36.20 -11.12
CA LEU A 370 -15.95 36.34 -10.25
C LEU A 370 -16.49 35.02 -9.69
N ALA A 371 -16.41 33.93 -10.47
CA ALA A 371 -16.85 32.62 -10.03
C ALA A 371 -15.98 32.06 -8.88
N GLU A 372 -14.67 32.22 -8.98
CA GLU A 372 -13.73 31.84 -7.92
C GLU A 372 -13.80 32.78 -6.73
N ALA A 373 -13.98 34.08 -6.97
CA ALA A 373 -14.22 35.04 -5.89
C ALA A 373 -15.47 34.67 -5.06
N ALA A 374 -16.56 34.28 -5.73
CA ALA A 374 -17.80 33.88 -5.05
C ALA A 374 -17.61 32.64 -4.16
N THR A 375 -16.80 31.67 -4.57
CA THR A 375 -16.53 30.49 -3.73
C THR A 375 -15.70 30.85 -2.49
N VAL A 376 -14.68 31.69 -2.66
CA VAL A 376 -13.85 32.18 -1.54
C VAL A 376 -14.68 33.00 -0.56
N TRP A 377 -15.55 33.89 -1.03
CA TRP A 377 -16.41 34.68 -0.12
C TRP A 377 -17.49 33.86 0.58
N ARG A 378 -18.06 32.82 -0.08
CA ARG A 378 -18.91 31.85 0.62
C ARG A 378 -18.15 31.10 1.70
N GLN A 379 -16.89 30.77 1.46
CA GLN A 379 -16.03 30.15 2.47
C GLN A 379 -15.76 31.11 3.65
N VAL A 380 -15.58 32.40 3.40
CA VAL A 380 -15.50 33.42 4.47
C VAL A 380 -16.76 33.40 5.33
N LEU A 381 -17.95 33.42 4.72
CA LEU A 381 -19.22 33.42 5.46
C LEU A 381 -19.51 32.10 6.20
N GLN A 382 -18.97 30.96 5.75
CA GLN A 382 -19.03 29.73 6.53
C GLN A 382 -18.25 29.82 7.84
N VAL A 383 -17.13 30.58 7.84
CA VAL A 383 -16.28 30.77 9.02
C VAL A 383 -16.79 31.92 9.88
N ALA A 384 -17.27 33.00 9.27
CA ALA A 384 -17.80 34.19 9.92
C ALA A 384 -19.13 34.63 9.25
N PRO A 385 -20.28 34.05 9.65
CA PRO A 385 -21.58 34.34 9.02
C PRO A 385 -22.03 35.81 9.11
N ALA A 386 -21.57 36.52 10.15
CA ALA A 386 -21.88 37.92 10.39
C ALA A 386 -20.85 38.89 9.77
N ASP A 387 -19.93 38.40 8.91
CA ASP A 387 -18.97 39.28 8.23
C ASP A 387 -19.68 40.18 7.21
N ARG A 388 -19.67 41.48 7.49
CA ARG A 388 -20.28 42.50 6.62
C ARG A 388 -19.60 42.58 5.26
N ASN A 389 -18.27 42.43 5.23
CA ASN A 389 -17.50 42.50 4.00
C ASN A 389 -17.83 41.32 3.09
N GLY A 390 -17.83 40.09 3.61
CA GLY A 390 -18.17 38.91 2.82
C GLY A 390 -19.56 38.97 2.18
N ASN A 391 -20.57 39.41 2.94
CA ASN A 391 -21.92 39.60 2.42
C ASN A 391 -21.97 40.72 1.36
N PHE A 392 -21.26 41.81 1.58
CA PHE A 392 -21.18 42.91 0.62
C PHE A 392 -20.54 42.50 -0.70
N TYR A 393 -19.39 41.79 -0.67
CA TYR A 393 -18.72 41.34 -1.90
C TYR A 393 -19.51 40.26 -2.65
N LEU A 394 -20.21 39.36 -1.95
CA LEU A 394 -21.13 38.42 -2.61
C LEU A 394 -22.30 39.14 -3.25
N GLY A 395 -22.84 40.18 -2.60
CA GLY A 395 -23.88 41.02 -3.19
C GLY A 395 -23.41 41.69 -4.48
N LEU A 396 -22.19 42.24 -4.48
CA LEU A 396 -21.58 42.81 -5.69
C LEU A 396 -21.43 41.77 -6.81
N ILE A 397 -20.88 40.59 -6.51
CA ILE A 397 -20.70 39.53 -7.51
C ILE A 397 -22.06 39.03 -8.04
N ALA A 398 -23.07 38.87 -7.17
CA ALA A 398 -24.42 38.47 -7.56
C ALA A 398 -25.07 39.53 -8.46
N ALA A 399 -24.86 40.81 -8.16
CA ALA A 399 -25.37 41.90 -8.98
C ALA A 399 -24.70 41.94 -10.36
N GLU A 400 -23.38 41.79 -10.44
CA GLU A 400 -22.64 41.73 -11.71
C GLU A 400 -23.05 40.51 -12.57
N THR A 401 -23.40 39.39 -11.93
CA THR A 401 -23.85 38.17 -12.63
C THR A 401 -25.35 38.17 -12.97
N GLY A 402 -26.06 39.27 -12.73
CA GLY A 402 -27.48 39.44 -13.08
C GLY A 402 -28.46 38.76 -12.11
N LYS A 403 -28.00 38.30 -10.95
CA LYS A 403 -28.81 37.61 -9.94
C LYS A 403 -29.34 38.58 -8.89
N ARG A 404 -30.35 39.35 -9.27
CA ARG A 404 -30.87 40.48 -8.46
C ARG A 404 -31.38 40.08 -7.08
N GLU A 405 -32.13 39.00 -6.96
CA GLU A 405 -32.67 38.53 -5.67
C GLU A 405 -31.57 38.07 -4.71
N GLU A 406 -30.58 37.32 -5.22
CA GLU A 406 -29.41 36.91 -4.44
C GLU A 406 -28.60 38.13 -3.97
N ALA A 407 -28.42 39.12 -4.85
CA ALA A 407 -27.72 40.36 -4.52
C ALA A 407 -28.43 41.15 -3.41
N ALA A 408 -29.75 41.32 -3.51
CA ALA A 408 -30.56 42.01 -2.52
C ALA A 408 -30.47 41.35 -1.13
N ALA A 409 -30.55 40.02 -1.08
CA ALA A 409 -30.43 39.26 0.17
C ALA A 409 -29.04 39.42 0.80
N CYS A 410 -27.97 39.37 -0.01
CA CYS A 410 -26.60 39.58 0.46
C CYS A 410 -26.38 41.00 0.99
N PHE A 411 -26.89 42.04 0.30
CA PHE A 411 -26.79 43.42 0.78
C PHE A 411 -27.57 43.65 2.07
N GLN A 412 -28.77 43.08 2.22
CA GLN A 412 -29.53 43.13 3.48
C GLN A 412 -28.74 42.51 4.64
N GLN A 413 -28.07 41.38 4.41
CA GLN A 413 -27.25 40.72 5.43
C GLN A 413 -25.99 41.52 5.78
N ALA A 414 -25.39 42.23 4.81
CA ALA A 414 -24.25 43.11 5.07
C ALA A 414 -24.60 44.31 5.98
N LEU A 415 -25.86 44.74 5.94
CA LEU A 415 -26.38 45.91 6.66
C LEU A 415 -26.79 45.63 8.11
N ALA A 416 -27.10 44.37 8.45
CA ALA A 416 -27.37 43.96 9.83
C ALA A 416 -26.07 44.00 10.69
N PRO A 417 -26.12 44.36 11.99
CA PRO A 417 -27.29 44.70 12.81
C PRO A 417 -27.62 46.22 12.94
N LEU A 418 -26.82 47.14 12.37
CA LEU A 418 -27.00 48.60 12.55
C LEU A 418 -26.67 49.35 11.24
N PRO A 419 -27.63 49.51 10.33
CA PRO A 419 -27.45 50.25 9.09
C PRO A 419 -27.46 51.78 9.34
N THR A 420 -26.73 52.55 8.52
CA THR A 420 -26.87 54.00 8.46
C THR A 420 -28.04 54.40 7.54
N PRO A 421 -28.63 55.60 7.70
CA PRO A 421 -29.68 56.08 6.79
C PRO A 421 -29.26 56.11 5.31
N GLN A 422 -27.97 56.34 5.03
CA GLN A 422 -27.41 56.31 3.68
C GLN A 422 -27.31 54.88 3.12
N GLU A 423 -26.95 53.92 3.98
CA GLU A 423 -26.93 52.49 3.65
C GLU A 423 -28.33 51.94 3.35
N GLU A 424 -29.35 52.37 4.10
CA GLU A 424 -30.75 52.01 3.86
C GLU A 424 -31.30 52.65 2.58
N ALA A 425 -31.00 53.93 2.33
CA ALA A 425 -31.40 54.63 1.12
C ALA A 425 -30.85 53.94 -0.13
N ALA A 426 -29.57 53.55 -0.10
CA ALA A 426 -28.93 52.89 -1.22
C ALA A 426 -29.49 51.47 -1.46
N LEU A 427 -29.80 50.71 -0.40
CA LEU A 427 -30.50 49.43 -0.55
C LEU A 427 -31.92 49.62 -1.14
N GLN A 428 -32.66 50.64 -0.70
CA GLN A 428 -33.97 50.97 -1.28
C GLN A 428 -33.85 51.32 -2.77
N ALA A 429 -32.85 52.10 -3.16
CA ALA A 429 -32.58 52.44 -4.55
C ALA A 429 -32.27 51.21 -5.43
N PHE A 430 -31.67 50.16 -4.87
CA PHE A 430 -31.45 48.89 -5.59
C PHE A 430 -32.73 48.06 -5.76
N LEU A 431 -33.64 48.14 -4.78
CA LEU A 431 -34.89 47.38 -4.76
C LEU A 431 -36.00 48.03 -5.60
N GLU A 432 -35.97 49.35 -5.81
CA GLU A 432 -36.92 50.05 -6.66
C GLU A 432 -36.81 49.63 -8.14
N GLU A 433 -37.95 49.36 -8.79
CA GLU A 433 -38.05 49.21 -10.25
C GLU A 433 -38.30 50.59 -10.88
N ASP A 434 -37.25 51.28 -11.29
CA ASP A 434 -37.37 52.40 -12.22
C ASP A 434 -36.84 51.98 -13.59
N TYR A 435 -37.68 52.02 -14.62
CA TYR A 435 -37.33 51.70 -16.01
C TYR A 435 -36.34 52.70 -16.64
N ARG A 436 -35.96 53.77 -15.93
CA ARG A 436 -35.11 54.85 -16.45
C ARG A 436 -33.61 54.64 -16.22
N ASP A 437 -33.21 54.00 -15.12
CA ASP A 437 -31.82 53.77 -14.74
C ASP A 437 -31.60 52.30 -14.30
N ASP A 438 -30.42 51.76 -14.58
CA ASP A 438 -30.04 50.44 -14.08
C ASP A 438 -29.95 50.45 -12.54
N PRO A 439 -30.66 49.56 -11.82
CA PRO A 439 -30.68 49.53 -10.36
C PRO A 439 -29.30 49.38 -9.72
N LEU A 440 -28.40 48.62 -10.37
CA LEU A 440 -27.03 48.46 -9.91
C LEU A 440 -26.25 49.77 -10.09
N SER A 441 -26.38 50.48 -11.20
CA SER A 441 -25.77 51.80 -11.39
C SER A 441 -26.22 52.86 -10.37
N ARG A 442 -27.51 52.88 -10.00
CA ARG A 442 -28.01 53.78 -8.96
C ARG A 442 -27.45 53.39 -7.59
N PHE A 443 -27.51 52.11 -7.24
CA PHE A 443 -26.87 51.57 -6.04
C PHE A 443 -25.38 51.94 -5.97
N LEU A 444 -24.63 51.73 -7.06
CA LEU A 444 -23.19 52.02 -7.12
C LEU A 444 -22.88 53.53 -6.97
N ARG A 445 -23.78 54.43 -7.38
CA ARG A 445 -23.62 55.87 -7.15
C ARG A 445 -23.83 56.23 -5.68
N GLU A 446 -24.94 55.79 -5.09
CA GLU A 446 -25.29 56.10 -3.71
C GLU A 446 -24.31 55.45 -2.72
N TRP A 447 -23.78 54.27 -3.04
CA TRP A 447 -22.81 53.56 -2.21
C TRP A 447 -21.39 54.12 -2.28
N GLN A 448 -21.05 54.91 -3.32
CA GLN A 448 -19.73 55.52 -3.46
C GLN A 448 -19.42 56.50 -2.32
N GLU A 449 -20.40 57.30 -1.90
CA GLU A 449 -20.23 58.22 -0.76
C GLU A 449 -20.02 57.45 0.55
N VAL A 450 -20.73 56.33 0.74
CA VAL A 450 -20.59 55.47 1.91
C VAL A 450 -19.20 54.83 1.96
N LEU A 451 -18.67 54.33 0.84
CA LEU A 451 -17.36 53.68 0.78
C LEU A 451 -16.17 54.63 0.92
N THR A 452 -16.36 55.90 0.59
CA THR A 452 -15.31 56.93 0.69
C THR A 452 -15.24 57.57 2.07
N THR A 453 -16.37 57.62 2.80
CA THR A 453 -16.46 58.25 4.13
C THR A 453 -16.37 57.26 5.30
N SER A 454 -16.75 56.00 5.09
CA SER A 454 -16.90 55.01 6.16
C SER A 454 -15.70 54.08 6.29
N SER A 455 -15.15 53.96 7.51
CA SER A 455 -14.15 52.94 7.86
C SER A 455 -14.74 51.53 7.97
N ARG A 456 -16.07 51.37 7.85
CA ARG A 456 -16.79 50.09 8.00
C ARG A 456 -16.46 49.07 6.90
N TYR A 457 -16.07 49.53 5.71
CA TYR A 457 -15.78 48.67 4.56
C TYR A 457 -14.30 48.80 4.11
N GLN A 458 -13.39 48.30 4.95
CA GLN A 458 -11.94 48.42 4.72
C GLN A 458 -11.51 47.90 3.34
N GLY A 459 -11.04 48.81 2.48
CA GLY A 459 -10.50 48.50 1.15
C GLY A 459 -11.54 48.13 0.09
N ALA A 460 -12.83 48.23 0.40
CA ALA A 460 -13.89 47.95 -0.58
C ALA A 460 -13.99 49.02 -1.67
N GLY A 461 -13.61 50.27 -1.38
CA GLY A 461 -13.63 51.36 -2.36
C GLY A 461 -12.81 51.09 -3.63
N GLN A 462 -11.63 50.48 -3.52
CA GLN A 462 -10.79 50.18 -4.69
C GLN A 462 -11.38 49.09 -5.58
N VAL A 463 -11.85 48.00 -4.96
CA VAL A 463 -12.50 46.89 -5.66
C VAL A 463 -13.79 47.37 -6.31
N PHE A 464 -14.56 48.19 -5.59
CA PHE A 464 -15.79 48.80 -6.07
C PHE A 464 -15.56 49.73 -7.26
N GLN A 465 -14.52 50.58 -7.22
CA GLN A 465 -14.14 51.40 -8.37
C GLN A 465 -13.77 50.53 -9.58
N ALA A 466 -12.99 49.45 -9.38
CA ALA A 466 -12.60 48.55 -10.46
C ALA A 466 -13.82 47.85 -11.10
N THR A 467 -14.74 47.32 -10.28
CA THR A 467 -16.04 46.77 -10.71
C THR A 467 -16.84 47.79 -11.53
N ARG A 468 -16.95 49.02 -11.04
CA ARG A 468 -17.67 50.10 -11.73
C ARG A 468 -17.06 50.40 -13.10
N HIS A 469 -15.73 50.48 -13.19
CA HIS A 469 -15.03 50.70 -14.44
C HIS A 469 -15.22 49.53 -15.43
N HIS A 470 -15.21 48.29 -14.95
CA HIS A 470 -15.43 47.11 -15.77
C HIS A 470 -16.85 47.08 -16.36
N LEU A 471 -17.89 47.25 -15.53
CA LEU A 471 -19.28 47.30 -15.98
C LEU A 471 -19.51 48.42 -16.99
N ALA A 472 -18.88 49.58 -16.78
CA ALA A 472 -18.94 50.69 -17.73
C ALA A 472 -18.27 50.35 -19.07
N GLN A 473 -17.14 49.65 -19.05
CA GLN A 473 -16.48 49.17 -20.27
C GLN A 473 -17.31 48.13 -21.02
N GLU A 474 -17.93 47.17 -20.33
CA GLU A 474 -18.81 46.21 -20.99
C GLU A 474 -20.02 46.88 -21.64
N ALA A 475 -20.68 47.79 -20.92
CA ALA A 475 -21.79 48.58 -21.44
C ALA A 475 -21.33 49.42 -22.64
N PHE A 476 -20.13 50.00 -22.59
CA PHE A 476 -19.56 50.72 -23.71
C PHE A 476 -19.34 49.83 -24.94
N GLN A 477 -18.76 48.64 -24.77
CA GLN A 477 -18.54 47.70 -25.88
C GLN A 477 -19.85 47.19 -26.49
N ARG A 478 -20.85 46.86 -25.68
CA ARG A 478 -22.19 46.47 -26.17
C ARG A 478 -22.86 47.63 -26.90
N GLY A 479 -22.77 48.84 -26.33
CA GLY A 479 -23.29 50.06 -26.93
C GLY A 479 -22.66 50.37 -28.29
N LYS A 480 -21.35 50.14 -28.44
CA LYS A 480 -20.64 50.28 -29.71
C LYS A 480 -21.11 49.27 -30.76
N ARG A 481 -21.36 48.01 -30.37
CA ARG A 481 -21.94 47.02 -31.29
C ARG A 481 -23.31 47.44 -31.78
N TYR A 482 -24.20 47.90 -30.89
CA TYR A 482 -25.50 48.43 -31.29
C TYR A 482 -25.42 49.66 -32.21
N LEU A 483 -24.38 50.50 -32.07
CA LEU A 483 -24.10 51.59 -33.00
C LEU A 483 -23.69 51.08 -34.40
N GLU A 484 -22.87 50.04 -34.44
CA GLU A 484 -22.43 49.40 -35.70
C GLU A 484 -23.59 48.65 -36.39
N ASP A 485 -24.48 48.03 -35.61
CA ASP A 485 -25.65 47.28 -36.08
C ASP A 485 -26.86 48.18 -36.45
N GLY A 486 -26.76 49.50 -36.31
CA GLY A 486 -27.85 50.44 -36.58
C GLY A 486 -29.00 50.44 -35.55
N SER A 487 -28.85 49.74 -34.43
CA SER A 487 -29.84 49.69 -33.34
C SER A 487 -29.71 50.88 -32.39
N PHE A 488 -29.90 52.10 -32.90
CA PHE A 488 -29.54 53.33 -32.20
C PHE A 488 -30.29 53.56 -30.87
N ALA A 489 -31.55 53.11 -30.75
CA ALA A 489 -32.29 53.23 -29.49
C ALA A 489 -31.64 52.39 -28.36
N GLN A 490 -31.22 51.17 -28.68
CA GLN A 490 -30.53 50.28 -27.74
C GLN A 490 -29.11 50.79 -27.44
N ALA A 491 -28.43 51.35 -28.44
CA ALA A 491 -27.14 52.00 -28.27
C ALA A 491 -27.21 53.19 -27.29
N VAL A 492 -28.19 54.08 -27.44
CA VAL A 492 -28.39 55.24 -26.54
C VAL A 492 -28.60 54.80 -25.10
N VAL A 493 -29.48 53.81 -24.86
CA VAL A 493 -29.74 53.31 -23.51
C VAL A 493 -28.46 52.69 -22.89
N THR A 494 -27.76 51.85 -23.67
CA THR A 494 -26.59 51.11 -23.17
C THR A 494 -25.37 52.01 -22.97
N LEU A 495 -25.17 53.03 -23.82
CA LEU A 495 -24.09 54.00 -23.68
C LEU A 495 -24.38 55.04 -22.58
N ARG A 496 -25.64 55.42 -22.36
CA ARG A 496 -26.04 56.24 -21.21
C ARG A 496 -25.65 55.57 -19.90
N HIS A 497 -25.86 54.26 -19.82
CA HIS A 497 -25.47 53.46 -18.68
C HIS A 497 -23.95 53.49 -18.45
N ALA A 498 -23.13 53.29 -19.50
CA ALA A 498 -21.67 53.41 -19.41
C ALA A 498 -21.20 54.79 -18.88
N VAL A 499 -21.80 55.88 -19.38
CA VAL A 499 -21.51 57.25 -18.94
C VAL A 499 -21.94 57.49 -17.49
N SER A 500 -23.07 56.94 -17.05
CA SER A 500 -23.54 57.09 -15.66
C SER A 500 -22.61 56.42 -14.63
N LEU A 501 -21.94 55.34 -15.03
CA LEU A 501 -21.00 54.60 -14.19
C LEU A 501 -19.63 55.30 -14.13
N VAL A 502 -19.16 55.85 -15.26
CA VAL A 502 -17.87 56.56 -15.33
C VAL A 502 -18.06 57.86 -16.12
N PRO A 503 -18.53 58.93 -15.45
CA PRO A 503 -18.83 60.19 -16.13
C PRO A 503 -17.56 60.90 -16.64
N GLU A 504 -16.41 60.64 -16.02
CA GLU A 504 -15.13 61.28 -16.35
C GLU A 504 -14.48 60.73 -17.64
N ASP A 505 -14.93 59.59 -18.20
CA ASP A 505 -14.34 59.02 -19.43
C ASP A 505 -14.93 59.69 -20.68
N GLU A 506 -14.16 60.61 -21.28
CA GLU A 506 -14.58 61.34 -22.48
C GLU A 506 -14.97 60.44 -23.65
N ARG A 507 -14.38 59.24 -23.76
CA ARG A 507 -14.71 58.30 -24.85
C ARG A 507 -16.15 57.79 -24.72
N PHE A 508 -16.61 57.56 -23.49
CA PHE A 508 -17.98 57.11 -23.24
C PHE A 508 -18.97 58.24 -23.56
N GLN A 509 -18.65 59.46 -23.15
CA GLN A 509 -19.48 60.62 -23.46
C GLN A 509 -19.59 60.86 -24.97
N GLU A 510 -18.50 60.72 -25.72
CA GLU A 510 -18.50 60.92 -27.16
C GLU A 510 -19.31 59.87 -27.91
N ALA A 511 -19.15 58.59 -27.57
CA ALA A 511 -19.97 57.53 -28.16
C ALA A 511 -21.46 57.71 -27.84
N TYR A 512 -21.79 58.13 -26.62
CA TYR A 512 -23.17 58.43 -26.23
C TYR A 512 -23.76 59.59 -27.04
N ARG A 513 -23.01 60.71 -27.20
CA ARG A 513 -23.41 61.83 -28.07
C ARG A 513 -23.66 61.36 -29.50
N ARG A 514 -22.74 60.56 -30.07
CA ARG A 514 -22.88 60.00 -31.41
C ARG A 514 -24.15 59.15 -31.55
N ALA A 515 -24.45 58.28 -30.59
CA ALA A 515 -25.66 57.47 -30.60
C ALA A 515 -26.95 58.30 -30.53
N GLN A 516 -26.95 59.36 -29.72
CA GLN A 516 -28.07 60.29 -29.63
C GLN A 516 -28.29 61.03 -30.96
N THR A 517 -27.21 61.51 -31.58
CA THR A 517 -27.23 62.19 -32.88
C THR A 517 -27.78 61.28 -33.97
N SER A 518 -27.31 60.03 -34.05
CA SER A 518 -27.79 59.04 -35.03
C SER A 518 -29.27 58.68 -34.83
N LEU A 519 -29.72 58.44 -33.59
CA LEU A 519 -31.13 58.14 -33.29
C LEU A 519 -32.06 59.33 -33.63
N LEU A 520 -31.63 60.55 -33.30
CA LEU A 520 -32.39 61.76 -33.61
C LEU A 520 -32.46 62.00 -35.12
N PHE A 521 -31.39 61.70 -35.85
CA PHE A 521 -31.36 61.80 -37.29
C PHE A 521 -32.30 60.79 -37.97
N GLU A 522 -32.29 59.51 -37.56
CA GLU A 522 -33.23 58.51 -38.07
C GLU A 522 -34.69 58.89 -37.81
N ARG A 523 -35.01 59.35 -36.60
CA ARG A 523 -36.37 59.83 -36.29
C ARG A 523 -36.75 61.04 -37.15
N GLY A 524 -35.81 61.95 -37.38
CA GLY A 524 -36.00 63.10 -38.28
C GLY A 524 -36.27 62.67 -39.72
N MET A 525 -35.54 61.67 -40.22
CA MET A 525 -35.77 61.08 -41.55
C MET A 525 -37.13 60.39 -41.64
N HIS A 526 -37.52 59.62 -40.62
CA HIS A 526 -38.84 59.00 -40.59
C HIS A 526 -39.98 60.02 -40.63
N PHE A 527 -39.87 61.11 -39.85
CA PHE A 527 -40.84 62.22 -39.91
C PHE A 527 -40.82 62.93 -41.27
N TYR A 528 -39.66 63.06 -41.90
CA TYR A 528 -39.55 63.64 -43.24
C TYR A 528 -40.23 62.76 -44.31
N GLU A 529 -40.03 61.45 -44.28
CA GLU A 529 -40.64 60.48 -45.20
C GLU A 529 -42.17 60.38 -45.01
N THR A 530 -42.64 60.51 -43.77
CA THR A 530 -44.07 60.54 -43.43
C THR A 530 -44.72 61.91 -43.58
N GLN A 531 -44.02 62.88 -44.17
CA GLN A 531 -44.47 64.26 -44.45
C GLN A 531 -44.81 65.09 -43.20
N GLN A 532 -44.33 64.69 -42.03
CA GLN A 532 -44.41 65.43 -40.76
C GLN A 532 -43.22 66.41 -40.64
N TYR A 533 -43.21 67.43 -41.51
CA TYR A 533 -42.04 68.29 -41.68
C TYR A 533 -41.71 69.15 -40.46
N ALA A 534 -42.69 69.54 -39.64
CA ALA A 534 -42.45 70.33 -38.42
C ALA A 534 -41.67 69.53 -37.36
N GLU A 535 -42.03 68.27 -37.17
CA GLU A 535 -41.38 67.31 -36.29
C GLU A 535 -39.98 66.94 -36.81
N ALA A 536 -39.84 66.74 -38.13
CA ALA A 536 -38.55 66.50 -38.79
C ALA A 536 -37.57 67.67 -38.56
N ILE A 537 -38.03 68.92 -38.73
CA ILE A 537 -37.24 70.14 -38.47
C ILE A 537 -36.79 70.20 -37.01
N SER A 538 -37.67 69.88 -36.06
CA SER A 538 -37.34 69.82 -34.63
C SER A 538 -36.23 68.80 -34.35
N CYS A 539 -36.32 67.61 -34.93
CA CYS A 539 -35.29 66.57 -34.83
C CYS A 539 -33.96 67.01 -35.45
N PHE A 540 -33.94 67.55 -36.67
CA PHE A 540 -32.69 67.98 -37.32
C PHE A 540 -32.03 69.19 -36.63
N ARG A 541 -32.81 70.11 -36.05
CA ARG A 541 -32.27 71.18 -35.20
C ARG A 541 -31.60 70.63 -33.94
N LYS A 542 -32.19 69.62 -33.31
CA LYS A 542 -31.58 68.94 -32.15
C LYS A 542 -30.28 68.21 -32.54
N VAL A 543 -30.24 67.57 -33.72
CA VAL A 543 -29.02 66.97 -34.28
C VAL A 543 -27.92 68.03 -34.44
N LEU A 544 -28.23 69.16 -35.07
CA LEU A 544 -27.25 70.26 -35.27
C LEU A 544 -26.86 71.00 -34.00
N GLY A 545 -27.69 70.93 -32.95
CA GLY A 545 -27.34 71.42 -31.62
C GLY A 545 -26.31 70.54 -30.90
N VAL A 546 -26.23 69.25 -31.24
CA VAL A 546 -25.26 68.29 -30.69
C VAL A 546 -24.02 68.18 -31.58
N ASP A 547 -24.20 68.11 -32.91
CA ASP A 547 -23.13 68.12 -33.91
C ASP A 547 -23.38 69.22 -34.97
N PRO A 548 -22.80 70.42 -34.80
CA PRO A 548 -22.98 71.53 -35.72
C PRO A 548 -22.46 71.27 -37.14
N LEU A 549 -21.54 70.29 -37.31
CA LEU A 549 -20.89 69.98 -38.58
C LEU A 549 -21.60 68.87 -39.36
N HIS A 550 -22.69 68.31 -38.85
CA HIS A 550 -23.45 67.25 -39.50
C HIS A 550 -24.06 67.72 -40.84
N SER A 551 -23.33 67.49 -41.94
CA SER A 551 -23.65 67.99 -43.29
C SER A 551 -25.01 67.49 -43.79
N THR A 552 -25.31 66.20 -43.58
CA THR A 552 -26.55 65.55 -44.01
C THR A 552 -27.78 66.11 -43.30
N ALA A 553 -27.75 66.25 -41.97
CA ALA A 553 -28.82 66.88 -41.19
C ALA A 553 -29.06 68.34 -41.60
N ARG A 554 -28.00 69.10 -41.90
CA ARG A 554 -28.11 70.48 -42.41
C ARG A 554 -28.74 70.54 -43.81
N ARG A 555 -28.50 69.53 -44.65
CA ARG A 555 -29.13 69.40 -45.98
C ARG A 555 -30.62 69.09 -45.83
N TYR A 556 -30.98 68.07 -45.06
CA TYR A 556 -32.40 67.70 -44.85
C TYR A 556 -33.20 68.72 -44.05
N LEU A 557 -32.59 69.46 -43.11
CA LEU A 557 -33.24 70.58 -42.44
C LEU A 557 -33.70 71.65 -43.46
N ARG A 558 -32.84 72.02 -44.41
CA ARG A 558 -33.18 72.98 -45.47
C ARG A 558 -34.30 72.45 -46.37
N TYR A 559 -34.25 71.17 -46.73
CA TYR A 559 -35.31 70.54 -47.54
C TYR A 559 -36.64 70.48 -46.79
N ALA A 560 -36.64 70.08 -45.51
CA ALA A 560 -37.86 70.05 -44.70
C ALA A 560 -38.48 71.43 -44.50
N GLN A 561 -37.67 72.49 -44.33
CA GLN A 561 -38.14 73.87 -44.26
C GLN A 561 -38.79 74.33 -45.56
N GLN A 562 -38.16 74.04 -46.70
CA GLN A 562 -38.70 74.34 -48.03
C GLN A 562 -40.00 73.56 -48.33
N CYS A 563 -40.10 72.29 -47.91
CA CYS A 563 -41.33 71.51 -48.05
C CYS A 563 -42.48 72.09 -47.20
N LEU A 564 -42.17 72.60 -45.99
CA LEU A 564 -43.14 73.23 -45.10
C LEU A 564 -43.60 74.61 -45.62
N GLU A 565 -42.72 75.33 -46.34
CA GLU A 565 -42.99 76.64 -46.95
C GLU A 565 -43.73 76.56 -48.31
N GLY A 566 -43.91 75.35 -48.88
CA GLY A 566 -44.74 75.12 -50.07
C GLY A 566 -44.07 75.31 -51.44
N ASP A 567 -42.74 75.39 -51.52
CA ASP A 567 -42.00 75.83 -52.72
C ASP A 567 -41.37 74.69 -53.56
N PHE A 568 -41.98 73.50 -53.55
CA PHE A 568 -41.35 72.22 -53.93
C PHE A 568 -41.89 71.59 -55.24
N SER A 569 -42.16 72.37 -56.30
CA SER A 569 -42.49 71.78 -57.62
C SER A 569 -41.49 72.06 -58.76
N GLU A 570 -40.64 73.09 -58.69
CA GLU A 570 -39.81 73.45 -59.86
C GLU A 570 -38.33 73.04 -59.79
N ARG A 571 -37.72 72.87 -58.61
CA ARG A 571 -36.25 72.69 -58.52
C ARG A 571 -35.73 71.26 -58.62
N PHE A 572 -36.56 70.22 -58.47
CA PHE A 572 -36.10 68.82 -58.43
C PHE A 572 -35.77 68.23 -59.82
N LYS A 573 -36.24 68.85 -60.93
CA LYS A 573 -35.93 68.37 -62.28
C LYS A 573 -34.53 68.73 -62.80
N GLN A 574 -33.78 69.60 -62.12
CA GLN A 574 -32.46 70.07 -62.60
C GLN A 574 -31.25 69.46 -61.87
N LEU A 575 -31.43 68.74 -60.77
CA LEU A 575 -30.32 68.20 -59.98
C LEU A 575 -30.02 66.70 -60.24
N ASP A 576 -30.93 65.96 -60.86
CA ASP A 576 -30.76 64.53 -61.19
C ASP A 576 -29.82 64.24 -62.39
N LEU A 577 -29.23 65.27 -62.99
CA LEU A 577 -28.33 65.13 -64.15
C LEU A 577 -26.84 65.33 -63.83
N ARG A 578 -26.44 65.42 -62.54
CA ARG A 578 -25.03 65.65 -62.17
C ARG A 578 -24.42 64.76 -61.09
N GLU A 579 -25.13 63.82 -60.47
CA GLU A 579 -24.55 62.92 -59.44
C GLU A 579 -24.61 61.44 -59.88
N GLY A 580 -24.12 61.16 -61.09
CA GLY A 580 -23.81 59.82 -61.55
C GLY A 580 -22.32 59.70 -61.86
N GLU A 581 -21.46 59.90 -60.86
CA GLU A 581 -20.05 59.46 -60.79
C GLU A 581 -19.42 59.97 -59.49
N GLU A 582 -19.52 59.17 -58.42
CA GLU A 582 -18.46 58.89 -57.43
C GLU A 582 -18.88 57.73 -56.51
#